data_AF-F4N049-F1
#
_entry.id   AF-F4N049-F1
#
_cell.length_a   1.000
_cell.length_b   1.000
_cell.length_c   1.000
_cell.angle_alpha   90.00
_cell.angle_beta   90.00
_cell.angle_gamma   90.00
#
_symmetry.space_group_name_H-M   'P 1'
#
loop_
_entity.id
_entity.type
_entity.pdbx_description
1 polymer ?
#
loop_
_entity_poly.entity_id
_entity_poly.type
_entity_poly.pdbx_seq_one_letter_code
_entity_poly.pdbx_strand_id
1 'polypeptide(L)'
;MTSNCIIDPNVGNYGDRIWTRSIVGWPGVNHLEGEDFTPVIEQALGMAGFPYNELEHLITVGFGRQTLLNAADTVIDLVATKKLRHVFLVGGCDGSRTERSYFTDFSRSVPQDCIIMTLACGKYRFNKLDFGTLEGLPRLLDVGQCNDAYSAIMLAVKLSEKLGCTVNDLPLSLVLSWFEQKAIVILLTLLSLGVKNIYTGPTAPGFLTDNLMAILYEKFGMRPITTVEQDMNAILGH
;
A
#
# COMPACT_ATOMS: atom_id res chain seq x y z
N MET A 1 -7.82 17.71 -8.24
CA MET A 1 -6.53 17.01 -8.20
C MET A 1 -5.50 17.83 -7.45
N THR A 2 -5.07 17.35 -6.29
CA THR A 2 -4.11 18.05 -5.40
C THR A 2 -2.66 17.57 -5.56
N SER A 3 -2.47 16.33 -6.01
CA SER A 3 -1.18 15.72 -6.35
C SER A 3 -1.33 14.80 -7.58
N ASN A 4 -0.25 14.12 -7.97
CA ASN A 4 -0.33 12.96 -8.85
C ASN A 4 -1.26 11.87 -8.25
N CYS A 5 -1.89 11.01 -9.05
CA CYS A 5 -1.73 10.81 -10.50
C CYS A 5 -2.94 11.32 -11.27
N ILE A 6 -2.73 12.30 -12.17
CA ILE A 6 -3.72 12.68 -13.18
C ILE A 6 -3.48 11.85 -14.44
N ILE A 7 -4.54 11.24 -14.97
CA ILE A 7 -4.54 10.58 -16.28
C ILE A 7 -5.14 11.57 -17.28
N ASP A 8 -4.79 11.43 -18.55
CA ASP A 8 -5.29 12.31 -19.61
C ASP A 8 -6.82 12.50 -19.53
N PRO A 9 -7.28 13.70 -19.16
CA PRO A 9 -8.70 14.00 -19.00
C PRO A 9 -9.44 14.10 -20.34
N ASN A 10 -8.71 14.27 -21.45
CA ASN A 10 -9.30 14.30 -22.78
C ASN A 10 -9.76 12.91 -23.20
N VAL A 11 -8.99 11.86 -22.87
CA VAL A 11 -9.35 10.47 -23.18
C VAL A 11 -10.66 10.08 -22.48
N GLY A 12 -10.88 10.57 -21.26
CA GLY A 12 -12.13 10.32 -20.54
C GLY A 12 -13.24 11.35 -20.78
N ASN A 13 -12.99 12.36 -21.62
CA ASN A 13 -13.92 13.46 -21.90
C ASN A 13 -14.48 14.15 -20.64
N TYR A 14 -13.58 14.54 -19.73
CA TYR A 14 -13.94 15.24 -18.48
C TYR A 14 -13.04 16.45 -18.19
N GLY A 15 -12.30 16.94 -19.20
CA GLY A 15 -11.38 18.07 -19.06
C GLY A 15 -12.04 19.38 -18.63
N ASP A 16 -13.31 19.57 -18.97
CA ASP A 16 -14.13 20.71 -18.59
C ASP A 16 -14.50 20.74 -17.10
N ARG A 17 -14.55 19.58 -16.45
CA ARG A 17 -15.06 19.41 -15.07
C ARG A 17 -14.07 18.81 -14.08
N ILE A 18 -12.83 18.58 -14.50
CA ILE A 18 -11.72 18.30 -13.58
C ILE A 18 -11.06 19.62 -13.16
N TRP A 19 -10.67 19.70 -11.89
CA TRP A 19 -9.91 20.83 -11.35
C TRP A 19 -8.55 20.36 -10.88
N THR A 20 -7.52 21.15 -11.16
CA THR A 20 -6.18 20.97 -10.62
C THR A 20 -5.90 22.03 -9.54
N ARG A 21 -4.95 21.79 -8.64
CA ARG A 21 -4.45 22.79 -7.69
C ARG A 21 -3.05 22.43 -7.23
N SER A 22 -2.43 23.33 -6.47
CA SER A 22 -1.08 23.16 -5.93
C SER A 22 -0.08 22.93 -7.08
N ILE A 23 0.70 21.85 -7.06
CA ILE A 23 1.69 21.56 -8.10
C ILE A 23 1.12 20.86 -9.34
N VAL A 24 -0.16 20.49 -9.33
CA VAL A 24 -0.79 19.75 -10.44
C VAL A 24 -1.28 20.74 -11.48
N GLY A 25 -1.03 20.44 -12.76
CA GLY A 25 -1.59 21.19 -13.88
C GLY A 25 -1.79 20.30 -15.10
N TRP A 26 -2.73 20.67 -15.96
CA TRP A 26 -2.97 20.04 -17.26
C TRP A 26 -3.47 21.10 -18.26
N PRO A 27 -2.95 21.17 -19.49
CA PRO A 27 -3.38 22.17 -20.47
C PRO A 27 -4.89 22.13 -20.73
N GLY A 28 -5.55 23.29 -20.63
CA GLY A 28 -6.99 23.43 -20.87
C GLY A 28 -7.90 22.98 -19.72
N VAL A 29 -7.34 22.52 -18.60
CA VAL A 29 -8.09 22.14 -17.39
C VAL A 29 -8.10 23.31 -16.40
N ASN A 30 -9.21 23.49 -15.69
CA ASN A 30 -9.33 24.52 -14.66
C ASN A 30 -8.29 24.32 -13.54
N HIS A 31 -7.65 25.40 -13.09
CA HIS A 31 -6.72 25.39 -11.96
C HIS A 31 -7.28 26.27 -10.84
N LEU A 32 -7.40 25.70 -9.65
CA LEU A 32 -7.84 26.41 -8.46
C LEU A 32 -6.65 27.04 -7.75
N GLU A 33 -6.66 28.36 -7.65
CA GLU A 33 -5.72 29.14 -6.85
C GLU A 33 -6.33 29.47 -5.48
N GLY A 34 -5.49 29.43 -4.43
CA GLY A 34 -5.94 29.71 -3.06
C GLY A 34 -6.86 28.64 -2.48
N GLU A 35 -7.77 29.08 -1.60
CA GLU A 35 -8.69 28.25 -0.82
C GLU A 35 -10.16 28.56 -1.11
N ASP A 36 -10.45 29.38 -2.14
CA ASP A 36 -11.82 29.69 -2.53
C ASP A 36 -12.38 28.62 -3.48
N PHE A 37 -13.02 27.60 -2.91
CA PHE A 37 -13.64 26.51 -3.65
C PHE A 37 -14.99 26.85 -4.31
N THR A 38 -15.46 28.10 -4.22
CA THR A 38 -16.76 28.52 -4.78
C THR A 38 -16.95 28.08 -6.24
N PRO A 39 -15.98 28.29 -7.17
CA PRO A 39 -16.16 27.89 -8.57
C PRO A 39 -16.30 26.36 -8.77
N VAL A 40 -15.61 25.57 -7.93
CA VAL A 40 -15.69 24.10 -7.96
C VAL A 40 -17.07 23.63 -7.51
N ILE A 41 -17.60 24.26 -6.45
CA ILE A 41 -18.92 23.96 -5.88
C ILE A 41 -20.03 24.33 -6.87
N GLU A 42 -19.96 25.53 -7.46
CA GLU A 42 -20.93 25.98 -8.46
C GLU A 42 -20.95 25.06 -9.68
N GLN A 43 -19.79 24.64 -10.19
CA GLN A 43 -19.73 23.67 -11.27
C GLN A 43 -20.37 22.34 -10.86
N ALA A 44 -20.07 21.82 -9.67
CA ALA A 44 -20.64 20.57 -9.18
C ALA A 44 -22.18 20.61 -9.08
N LEU A 45 -22.74 21.73 -8.60
CA LEU A 45 -24.20 21.95 -8.52
C LEU A 45 -24.86 22.04 -9.90
N GLY A 46 -24.12 22.44 -10.93
CA GLY A 46 -24.59 22.48 -12.32
C GLY A 46 -24.52 21.14 -13.06
N MET A 47 -23.89 20.11 -12.50
CA MET A 47 -23.76 18.80 -13.14
C MET A 47 -25.03 17.95 -12.97
N ALA A 48 -25.28 17.05 -13.92
CA ALA A 48 -26.40 16.10 -13.87
C ALA A 48 -26.34 15.10 -12.70
N GLY A 49 -25.21 15.04 -11.97
CA GLY A 49 -24.98 14.09 -10.89
C GLY A 49 -24.73 12.66 -11.38
N PHE A 50 -24.84 11.70 -10.47
CA PHE A 50 -24.73 10.28 -10.80
C PHE A 50 -26.07 9.76 -11.39
N PRO A 51 -26.04 8.96 -12.46
CA PRO A 51 -27.27 8.44 -13.09
C PRO A 51 -28.01 7.40 -12.25
N TYR A 52 -27.33 6.81 -11.26
CA TYR A 52 -27.88 5.81 -10.34
C TYR A 52 -27.06 5.78 -9.04
N ASN A 53 -27.65 5.18 -8.00
CA ASN A 53 -26.94 4.82 -6.78
C ASN A 53 -26.32 3.43 -6.94
N GLU A 54 -25.08 3.28 -6.52
CA GLU A 54 -24.41 1.98 -6.42
C GLU A 54 -24.82 1.28 -5.13
N LEU A 55 -24.71 -0.05 -5.08
CA LEU A 55 -24.86 -0.79 -3.83
C LEU A 55 -23.73 -0.40 -2.87
N GLU A 56 -24.09 -0.09 -1.63
CA GLU A 56 -23.11 0.27 -0.61
C GLU A 56 -22.18 -0.91 -0.34
N HIS A 57 -20.88 -0.64 -0.41
CA HIS A 57 -19.83 -1.60 -0.05
C HIS A 57 -18.98 -1.00 1.06
N LEU A 58 -19.15 -1.51 2.27
CA LEU A 58 -18.41 -1.02 3.44
C LEU A 58 -17.01 -1.63 3.46
N ILE A 59 -16.00 -0.77 3.62
CA ILE A 59 -14.59 -1.16 3.72
C ILE A 59 -14.06 -0.65 5.06
N THR A 60 -13.57 -1.57 5.90
CA THR A 60 -12.91 -1.20 7.14
C THR A 60 -11.54 -0.60 6.83
N VAL A 61 -11.36 0.66 7.22
CA VAL A 61 -10.10 1.42 7.06
C VAL A 61 -9.79 2.17 8.36
N GLY A 62 -8.68 2.91 8.39
CA GLY A 62 -8.38 3.80 9.52
C GLY A 62 -7.49 3.18 10.59
N PHE A 63 -6.73 2.13 10.24
CA PHE A 63 -5.61 1.64 11.05
C PHE A 63 -4.40 2.58 10.90
N GLY A 64 -4.61 3.88 11.07
CA GLY A 64 -3.53 4.86 11.11
C GLY A 64 -2.68 4.72 12.38
N ARG A 65 -1.73 5.64 12.56
CA ARG A 65 -0.71 5.56 13.62
C ARG A 65 -1.25 5.22 15.01
N GLN A 66 -2.23 5.97 15.52
CA GLN A 66 -2.71 5.77 16.89
C GLN A 66 -3.47 4.45 17.04
N THR A 67 -4.34 4.12 16.08
CA THR A 67 -5.09 2.86 16.05
C THR A 67 -4.14 1.66 16.04
N LEU A 68 -3.10 1.69 15.20
CA LEU A 68 -2.08 0.64 15.15
C LEU A 68 -1.29 0.52 16.45
N LEU A 69 -0.89 1.64 17.04
CA LEU A 69 -0.17 1.62 18.32
C LEU A 69 -1.04 1.03 19.44
N ASN A 70 -2.33 1.35 19.46
CA ASN A 70 -3.27 0.78 20.42
C ASN A 70 -3.50 -0.72 20.21
N ALA A 71 -3.44 -1.18 18.95
CA ALA A 71 -3.55 -2.60 18.60
C ALA A 71 -2.25 -3.39 18.80
N ALA A 72 -1.12 -2.72 19.04
CA ALA A 72 0.21 -3.35 19.07
C ALA A 72 0.30 -4.42 20.16
N ASP A 73 -0.22 -4.16 21.36
CA ASP A 73 -0.19 -5.12 22.48
C ASP A 73 -0.99 -6.38 22.14
N THR A 74 -2.18 -6.23 21.55
CA THR A 74 -2.97 -7.36 21.06
C THR A 74 -2.23 -8.16 20.01
N VAL A 75 -1.58 -7.51 19.05
CA VAL A 75 -0.78 -8.18 18.01
C VAL A 75 0.38 -8.96 18.64
N ILE A 76 1.11 -8.37 19.60
CA ILE A 76 2.20 -9.03 20.33
C ILE A 76 1.67 -10.28 21.05
N ASP A 77 0.55 -10.17 21.75
CA ASP A 77 -0.05 -11.28 22.48
C ASP A 77 -0.47 -12.41 21.53
N LEU A 78 -1.01 -12.08 20.35
CA LEU A 78 -1.37 -13.08 19.34
C LEU A 78 -0.14 -13.79 18.76
N VAL A 79 0.97 -13.08 18.56
CA VAL A 79 2.24 -13.69 18.13
C VAL A 79 2.80 -14.59 19.25
N ALA A 80 2.85 -14.08 20.49
CA ALA A 80 3.39 -14.81 21.65
C ALA A 80 2.59 -16.08 21.95
N THR A 81 1.27 -16.05 21.76
CA THR A 81 0.37 -17.20 21.91
C THR A 81 0.28 -18.09 20.67
N LYS A 82 1.08 -17.81 19.62
CA LYS A 82 1.13 -18.54 18.35
C LYS A 82 -0.19 -18.59 17.58
N LYS A 83 -1.10 -17.65 17.86
CA LYS A 83 -2.36 -17.48 17.13
C LYS A 83 -2.20 -16.66 15.86
N LEU A 84 -1.26 -15.71 15.87
CA LEU A 84 -0.81 -14.98 14.70
C LEU A 84 0.56 -15.53 14.28
N ARG A 85 0.60 -16.19 13.12
CA ARG A 85 1.83 -16.76 12.57
C ARG A 85 2.68 -15.70 11.88
N HIS A 86 2.07 -14.89 11.02
CA HIS A 86 2.81 -13.94 10.17
C HIS A 86 2.00 -12.72 9.78
N VAL A 87 2.70 -11.61 9.56
CA VAL A 87 2.14 -10.37 9.01
C VAL A 87 2.73 -10.14 7.62
N PHE A 88 1.88 -9.88 6.64
CA PHE A 88 2.27 -9.52 5.29
C PHE A 88 1.96 -8.05 5.06
N LEU A 89 2.99 -7.22 4.90
CA LEU A 89 2.79 -5.87 4.38
C LEU A 89 2.72 -5.95 2.85
N VAL A 90 1.49 -5.90 2.32
CA VAL A 90 1.22 -5.92 0.89
C VAL A 90 0.68 -4.55 0.49
N GLY A 91 1.39 -3.81 -0.37
CA GLY A 91 0.96 -2.45 -0.68
C GLY A 91 1.90 -1.69 -1.60
N GLY A 92 1.80 -0.36 -1.57
CA GLY A 92 2.57 0.53 -2.46
C GLY A 92 1.69 1.10 -3.57
N CYS A 93 2.21 1.24 -4.78
CA CYS A 93 1.49 1.94 -5.84
C CYS A 93 0.89 0.99 -6.88
N ASP A 94 -0.39 1.20 -7.22
CA ASP A 94 -1.10 0.51 -8.30
C ASP A 94 -0.83 1.15 -9.68
N GLY A 95 -1.19 0.44 -10.75
CA GLY A 95 -1.11 0.89 -12.14
C GLY A 95 -1.88 -0.04 -13.08
N SER A 96 -1.82 0.19 -14.40
CA SER A 96 -2.67 -0.52 -15.39
C SER A 96 -2.19 -1.92 -15.81
N ARG A 97 -0.95 -2.29 -15.47
CA ARG A 97 -0.35 -3.58 -15.85
C ARG A 97 -1.13 -4.78 -15.32
N THR A 98 -1.37 -5.79 -16.17
CA THR A 98 -2.16 -6.99 -15.83
C THR A 98 -1.47 -7.87 -14.81
N GLU A 99 -0.14 -7.91 -14.81
CA GLU A 99 0.71 -8.67 -13.88
C GLU A 99 0.47 -8.28 -12.41
N ARG A 100 -0.18 -7.13 -12.17
CA ARG A 100 -0.58 -6.69 -10.82
C ARG A 100 -1.72 -7.53 -10.23
N SER A 101 -2.36 -8.42 -11.01
CA SER A 101 -3.26 -9.44 -10.46
C SER A 101 -2.56 -10.31 -9.40
N TYR A 102 -1.23 -10.46 -9.51
CA TYR A 102 -0.39 -11.09 -8.49
C TYR A 102 -0.73 -10.60 -7.08
N PHE A 103 -0.90 -9.29 -6.86
CA PHE A 103 -1.14 -8.76 -5.51
C PHE A 103 -2.54 -9.12 -4.98
N THR A 104 -3.52 -9.26 -5.86
CA THR A 104 -4.85 -9.77 -5.52
C THR A 104 -4.77 -11.24 -5.13
N ASP A 105 -4.11 -12.05 -5.96
CA ASP A 105 -3.99 -13.49 -5.78
C ASP A 105 -3.12 -13.84 -4.56
N PHE A 106 -2.02 -13.11 -4.38
CA PHE A 106 -1.16 -13.20 -3.20
C PHE A 106 -1.97 -12.92 -1.92
N SER A 107 -2.68 -11.80 -1.88
CA SER A 107 -3.49 -11.43 -0.70
C SER A 107 -4.55 -12.49 -0.39
N ARG A 108 -5.22 -13.05 -1.40
CA ARG A 108 -6.19 -14.15 -1.23
C ARG A 108 -5.55 -15.43 -0.71
N SER A 109 -4.31 -15.70 -1.08
CA SER A 109 -3.57 -16.89 -0.64
C SER A 109 -3.01 -16.77 0.79
N VAL A 110 -3.02 -15.57 1.38
CA VAL A 110 -2.55 -15.36 2.76
C VAL A 110 -3.35 -16.23 3.74
N PRO A 111 -2.71 -17.14 4.49
CA PRO A 111 -3.39 -18.06 5.39
C PRO A 111 -4.20 -17.38 6.50
N GLN A 112 -5.24 -18.06 6.99
CA GLN A 112 -6.21 -17.49 7.96
C GLN A 112 -5.59 -17.11 9.32
N ASP A 113 -4.47 -17.72 9.68
CA ASP A 113 -3.68 -17.41 10.88
C ASP A 113 -2.66 -16.27 10.66
N CYS A 114 -2.77 -15.55 9.54
CA CYS A 114 -1.90 -14.44 9.17
C CYS A 114 -2.72 -13.15 8.92
N ILE A 115 -2.07 -12.01 9.06
CA ILE A 115 -2.67 -10.67 8.85
C ILE A 115 -2.03 -9.99 7.63
N ILE A 116 -2.84 -9.25 6.89
CA ILE A 116 -2.42 -8.39 5.78
C ILE A 116 -2.45 -6.95 6.28
N MET A 117 -1.30 -6.28 6.21
CA MET A 117 -1.19 -4.85 6.40
C MET A 117 -1.03 -4.18 5.03
N THR A 118 -1.79 -3.12 4.76
CA THR A 118 -1.70 -2.43 3.48
C THR A 118 -1.61 -0.92 3.62
N LEU A 119 -1.12 -0.27 2.58
CA LEU A 119 -0.99 1.18 2.47
C LEU A 119 -0.93 1.58 0.99
N ALA A 120 -1.21 2.86 0.73
CA ALA A 120 -1.22 3.46 -0.60
C ALA A 120 -2.17 2.80 -1.60
N CYS A 121 -2.19 3.26 -2.85
CA CYS A 121 -3.21 2.87 -3.82
C CYS A 121 -3.14 1.38 -4.26
N GLY A 122 -2.02 0.69 -4.01
CA GLY A 122 -1.91 -0.77 -4.23
C GLY A 122 -2.99 -1.57 -3.49
N LYS A 123 -3.51 -1.04 -2.37
CA LYS A 123 -4.62 -1.63 -1.62
C LYS A 123 -5.87 -1.88 -2.48
N TYR A 124 -6.13 -1.06 -3.50
CA TYR A 124 -7.36 -1.16 -4.29
C TYR A 124 -7.45 -2.47 -5.10
N ARG A 125 -6.34 -3.21 -5.21
CA ARG A 125 -6.31 -4.56 -5.78
C ARG A 125 -7.05 -5.60 -4.95
N PHE A 126 -7.22 -5.37 -3.65
CA PHE A 126 -7.76 -6.39 -2.75
C PHE A 126 -8.58 -5.85 -1.58
N ASN A 127 -8.62 -4.55 -1.31
CA ASN A 127 -9.30 -3.99 -0.13
C ASN A 127 -10.83 -4.14 -0.13
N LYS A 128 -11.42 -4.55 -1.26
CA LYS A 128 -12.85 -4.88 -1.35
C LYS A 128 -13.14 -6.35 -1.05
N LEU A 129 -12.12 -7.18 -0.89
CA LEU A 129 -12.27 -8.59 -0.55
C LEU A 129 -12.51 -8.75 0.95
N ASP A 130 -13.29 -9.77 1.30
CA ASP A 130 -13.47 -10.16 2.70
C ASP A 130 -12.34 -11.10 3.13
N PHE A 131 -11.57 -10.66 4.12
CA PHE A 131 -10.49 -11.44 4.73
C PHE A 131 -10.88 -11.99 6.10
N GLY A 132 -12.06 -11.65 6.63
CA GLY A 132 -12.51 -12.02 7.96
C GLY A 132 -11.69 -11.39 9.09
N THR A 133 -11.72 -12.05 10.25
CA THR A 133 -11.01 -11.63 11.45
C THR A 133 -10.15 -12.76 12.00
N LEU A 134 -9.12 -12.40 12.76
CA LEU A 134 -8.30 -13.29 13.57
C LEU A 134 -8.48 -12.87 15.03
N GLU A 135 -9.16 -13.71 15.83
CA GLU A 135 -9.46 -13.41 17.24
C GLU A 135 -10.16 -12.05 17.44
N GLY A 136 -11.06 -11.70 16.51
CA GLY A 136 -11.78 -10.43 16.53
C GLY A 136 -11.03 -9.24 15.90
N LEU A 137 -9.74 -9.36 15.60
CA LEU A 137 -8.98 -8.35 14.88
C LEU A 137 -9.19 -8.51 13.36
N PRO A 138 -9.54 -7.45 12.60
CA PRO A 138 -9.64 -7.55 11.15
C PRO A 138 -8.33 -8.05 10.51
N ARG A 139 -8.43 -9.01 9.59
CA ARG A 139 -7.24 -9.56 8.91
C ARG A 139 -6.65 -8.63 7.86
N LEU A 140 -7.40 -7.63 7.41
CA LEU A 140 -6.89 -6.55 6.57
C LEU A 140 -6.80 -5.25 7.38
N LEU A 141 -5.58 -4.76 7.57
CA LEU A 141 -5.27 -3.53 8.28
C LEU A 141 -4.83 -2.46 7.27
N ASP A 142 -5.74 -1.56 6.90
CA ASP A 142 -5.42 -0.42 6.03
C ASP A 142 -4.84 0.76 6.83
N VAL A 143 -3.54 0.99 6.64
CA VAL A 143 -2.72 1.99 7.34
C VAL A 143 -2.83 3.39 6.75
N GLY A 144 -3.41 3.54 5.55
CA GLY A 144 -3.65 4.83 4.91
C GLY A 144 -2.89 5.04 3.61
N GLN A 145 -2.36 6.23 3.40
CA GLN A 145 -1.66 6.66 2.18
C GLN A 145 -0.22 6.14 2.13
N CYS A 146 0.50 6.45 1.05
CA CYS A 146 1.92 6.07 0.92
C CYS A 146 2.80 6.64 2.03
N ASN A 147 2.55 7.87 2.46
CA ASN A 147 3.26 8.51 3.56
C ASN A 147 3.00 7.84 4.92
N ASP A 148 1.91 7.11 5.09
CA ASP A 148 1.64 6.34 6.32
C ASP A 148 2.54 5.10 6.45
N ALA A 149 3.38 4.81 5.44
CA ALA A 149 4.50 3.88 5.57
C ALA A 149 5.40 4.23 6.77
N TYR A 150 5.56 5.51 7.10
CA TYR A 150 6.28 5.91 8.32
C TYR A 150 5.63 5.31 9.57
N SER A 151 4.31 5.35 9.68
CA SER A 151 3.57 4.79 10.83
C SER A 151 3.75 3.27 10.93
N ALA A 152 3.70 2.56 9.80
CA ALA A 152 3.93 1.12 9.75
C ALA A 152 5.37 0.75 10.14
N ILE A 153 6.36 1.50 9.63
CA ILE A 153 7.78 1.31 9.97
C ILE A 153 8.00 1.54 11.47
N MET A 154 7.48 2.64 12.02
CA MET A 154 7.65 2.94 13.45
C MET A 154 6.98 1.90 14.34
N LEU A 155 5.86 1.31 13.90
CA LEU A 155 5.25 0.18 14.60
C LEU A 155 6.20 -1.03 14.61
N ALA A 156 6.74 -1.41 13.45
CA ALA A 156 7.68 -2.53 13.36
C ALA A 156 8.92 -2.30 14.23
N VAL A 157 9.49 -1.09 14.23
CA VAL A 157 10.62 -0.74 15.12
C VAL A 157 10.23 -0.94 16.59
N LYS A 158 9.10 -0.38 17.04
CA LYS A 158 8.64 -0.55 18.42
C LYS A 158 8.36 -2.00 18.81
N LEU A 159 7.77 -2.78 17.91
CA LEU A 159 7.53 -4.21 18.11
C LEU A 159 8.86 -4.94 18.30
N SER A 160 9.86 -4.66 17.45
CA SER A 160 11.18 -5.27 17.56
C SER A 160 11.89 -4.92 18.87
N GLU A 161 11.81 -3.66 19.32
CA GLU A 161 12.34 -3.21 20.61
C GLU A 161 11.69 -3.95 21.78
N LYS A 162 10.36 -4.07 21.77
CA LYS A 162 9.59 -4.74 22.83
C LYS A 162 9.85 -6.25 22.88
N LEU A 163 10.15 -6.87 21.74
CA LEU A 163 10.51 -8.28 21.63
C LEU A 163 12.02 -8.54 21.79
N GLY A 164 12.84 -7.49 21.91
CA GLY A 164 14.29 -7.60 22.05
C GLY A 164 14.98 -8.19 20.82
N CYS A 165 14.42 -7.98 19.62
CA CYS A 165 14.94 -8.48 18.35
C CYS A 165 15.12 -7.33 17.34
N THR A 166 15.60 -7.63 16.13
CA THR A 166 15.65 -6.66 15.03
C THR A 166 14.33 -6.67 14.24
N VAL A 167 14.08 -5.62 13.45
CA VAL A 167 12.92 -5.57 12.55
C VAL A 167 12.90 -6.76 11.58
N ASN A 168 14.07 -7.29 11.21
CA ASN A 168 14.18 -8.43 10.30
C ASN A 168 13.86 -9.79 10.97
N ASP A 169 13.82 -9.84 12.31
CA ASP A 169 13.46 -11.04 13.08
C ASP A 169 11.97 -11.10 13.40
N LEU A 170 11.22 -10.04 13.10
CA LEU A 170 9.77 -10.03 13.25
C LEU A 170 9.14 -11.00 12.23
N PRO A 171 8.00 -11.62 12.57
CA PRO A 171 7.20 -12.40 11.62
C PRO A 171 6.47 -11.45 10.66
N LEU A 172 7.24 -10.72 9.85
CA LEU A 172 6.81 -9.66 8.95
C LEU A 172 7.52 -9.81 7.60
N SER A 173 6.75 -9.83 6.52
CA SER A 173 7.29 -9.78 5.15
C SER A 173 6.71 -8.64 4.35
N LEU A 174 7.56 -7.99 3.54
CA LEU A 174 7.18 -6.84 2.73
C LEU A 174 7.07 -7.26 1.27
N VAL A 175 5.89 -7.11 0.70
CA VAL A 175 5.55 -7.39 -0.70
C VAL A 175 5.06 -6.11 -1.34
N LEU A 176 5.99 -5.38 -1.96
CA LEU A 176 5.79 -4.00 -2.39
C LEU A 176 5.54 -3.91 -3.89
N SER A 177 4.52 -3.15 -4.24
CA SER A 177 4.25 -2.65 -5.58
C SER A 177 4.76 -1.22 -5.72
N TRP A 178 5.28 -0.87 -6.89
CA TRP A 178 5.69 0.51 -7.20
C TRP A 178 5.10 0.99 -8.53
N PHE A 179 5.11 2.30 -8.73
CA PHE A 179 4.67 2.92 -9.98
C PHE A 179 5.36 4.27 -10.18
N GLU A 180 5.42 5.07 -9.12
CA GLU A 180 5.97 6.42 -9.15
C GLU A 180 7.02 6.65 -8.05
N GLN A 181 7.52 7.87 -7.94
CA GLN A 181 8.75 8.17 -7.21
C GLN A 181 8.59 8.13 -5.69
N LYS A 182 7.39 8.35 -5.13
CA LYS A 182 7.19 8.23 -3.67
C LYS A 182 7.42 6.80 -3.20
N ALA A 183 7.05 5.78 -4.00
CA ALA A 183 7.38 4.39 -3.69
C ALA A 183 8.90 4.15 -3.59
N ILE A 184 9.70 4.83 -4.41
CA ILE A 184 11.17 4.71 -4.39
C ILE A 184 11.76 5.34 -3.12
N VAL A 185 11.26 6.50 -2.71
CA VAL A 185 11.69 7.13 -1.45
C VAL A 185 11.39 6.24 -0.24
N ILE A 186 10.22 5.60 -0.23
CA ILE A 186 9.84 4.64 0.81
C ILE A 186 10.79 3.43 0.81
N LEU A 187 11.08 2.87 -0.36
CA LEU A 187 12.06 1.79 -0.48
C LEU A 187 13.43 2.20 0.07
N LEU A 188 13.96 3.36 -0.33
CA LEU A 188 15.24 3.87 0.17
C LEU A 188 15.23 4.07 1.70
N THR A 189 14.09 4.49 2.27
CA THR A 189 13.92 4.60 3.72
C THR A 189 13.97 3.24 4.41
N LEU A 190 13.33 2.22 3.85
CA LEU A 190 13.40 0.85 4.38
C LEU A 190 14.84 0.31 4.32
N LEU A 191 15.54 0.53 3.21
CA LEU A 191 16.93 0.11 3.04
C LEU A 191 17.87 0.84 4.00
N SER A 192 17.66 2.15 4.25
CA SER A 192 18.50 2.92 5.19
C SER A 192 18.29 2.48 6.65
N LEU A 193 17.09 2.00 7.00
CA LEU A 193 16.77 1.39 8.29
C LEU A 193 17.25 -0.07 8.39
N GLY A 194 17.88 -0.61 7.35
CA GLY A 194 18.42 -1.96 7.34
C GLY A 194 17.37 -3.06 7.20
N VAL A 195 16.17 -2.73 6.71
CA VAL A 195 15.14 -3.73 6.39
C VAL A 195 15.60 -4.58 5.22
N LYS A 196 15.45 -5.89 5.35
CA LYS A 196 15.90 -6.90 4.37
C LYS A 196 14.73 -7.71 3.81
N ASN A 197 15.03 -8.51 2.79
CA ASN A 197 14.14 -9.50 2.19
C ASN A 197 12.82 -8.92 1.64
N ILE A 198 12.89 -7.72 1.06
CA ILE A 198 11.74 -7.05 0.44
C ILE A 198 11.48 -7.65 -0.94
N TYR A 199 10.24 -8.07 -1.18
CA TYR A 199 9.74 -8.49 -2.48
C TYR A 199 9.21 -7.27 -3.23
N THR A 200 9.59 -7.11 -4.50
CA THR A 200 9.23 -5.93 -5.31
C THR A 200 8.66 -6.32 -6.67
N GLY A 201 7.69 -5.55 -7.16
CA GLY A 201 7.04 -5.85 -8.43
C GLY A 201 6.04 -4.79 -8.93
N PRO A 202 5.38 -5.04 -10.07
CA PRO A 202 5.45 -6.27 -10.86
C PRO A 202 6.68 -6.38 -11.78
N THR A 203 7.36 -5.26 -12.06
CA THR A 203 8.59 -5.22 -12.87
C THR A 203 9.55 -4.19 -12.30
N ALA A 204 10.85 -4.38 -12.45
CA ALA A 204 11.84 -3.40 -12.04
C ALA A 204 11.70 -2.09 -12.86
N PRO A 205 11.76 -0.90 -12.23
CA PRO A 205 11.85 0.36 -12.93
C PRO A 205 13.06 0.38 -13.85
N GLY A 206 12.96 1.03 -15.00
CA GLY A 206 14.04 1.03 -16.00
C GLY A 206 15.37 1.61 -15.53
N PHE A 207 15.41 2.32 -14.39
CA PHE A 207 16.64 2.82 -13.79
C PHE A 207 17.31 1.81 -12.83
N LEU A 208 16.64 0.72 -12.45
CA LEU A 208 17.24 -0.38 -11.68
C LEU A 208 17.87 -1.38 -12.66
N THR A 209 19.15 -1.15 -12.98
CA THR A 209 19.93 -2.04 -13.83
C THR A 209 20.18 -3.38 -13.13
N ASP A 210 20.52 -4.41 -13.90
CA ASP A 210 20.83 -5.75 -13.36
C ASP A 210 21.95 -5.71 -12.31
N ASN A 211 22.99 -4.90 -12.54
CA ASN A 211 24.07 -4.70 -11.56
C ASN A 211 23.57 -4.10 -10.25
N LEU A 212 22.67 -3.10 -10.32
CA LEU A 212 22.11 -2.49 -9.12
C LEU A 212 21.18 -3.48 -8.40
N MET A 213 20.36 -4.23 -9.14
CA MET A 213 19.52 -5.29 -8.58
C MET A 213 20.35 -6.36 -7.88
N ALA A 214 21.48 -6.78 -8.46
CA ALA A 214 22.39 -7.74 -7.85
C ALA A 214 22.98 -7.23 -6.53
N ILE A 215 23.39 -5.95 -6.47
CA ILE A 215 23.88 -5.33 -5.23
C ILE A 215 22.78 -5.25 -4.17
N LEU A 216 21.55 -4.90 -4.56
CA LEU A 216 20.41 -4.82 -3.64
C LEU A 216 20.03 -6.21 -3.10
N TYR A 217 20.12 -7.24 -3.95
CA TYR A 217 19.96 -8.63 -3.53
C TYR A 217 21.06 -9.07 -2.56
N GLU A 218 22.33 -8.83 -2.88
CA GLU A 218 23.46 -9.24 -2.04
C GLU A 218 23.42 -8.55 -0.66
N LYS A 219 23.17 -7.24 -0.63
CA LYS A 219 23.24 -6.46 0.62
C LYS A 219 21.96 -6.54 1.46
N PHE A 220 20.81 -6.59 0.81
CA PHE A 220 19.51 -6.46 1.47
C PHE A 220 18.57 -7.64 1.23
N GLY A 221 18.93 -8.62 0.40
CA GLY A 221 18.04 -9.72 0.03
C GLY A 221 16.81 -9.29 -0.77
N MET A 222 16.82 -8.06 -1.30
CA MET A 222 15.72 -7.51 -2.12
C MET A 222 15.59 -8.33 -3.40
N ARG A 223 14.37 -8.74 -3.73
CA ARG A 223 14.11 -9.66 -4.85
C ARG A 223 12.86 -9.28 -5.62
N PRO A 224 12.78 -9.59 -6.93
CA PRO A 224 11.54 -9.49 -7.67
C PRO A 224 10.52 -10.52 -7.17
N ILE A 225 9.23 -10.22 -7.30
CA ILE A 225 8.17 -11.22 -7.15
C ILE A 225 8.28 -12.31 -8.23
N THR A 226 7.81 -13.51 -7.91
CA THR A 226 7.75 -14.67 -8.81
C THR A 226 6.30 -15.12 -9.00
N THR A 227 5.99 -16.40 -8.76
CA THR A 227 4.60 -16.85 -8.64
C THR A 227 4.13 -16.72 -7.20
N VAL A 228 2.83 -16.54 -7.00
CA VAL A 228 2.22 -16.46 -5.65
C VAL A 228 2.60 -17.67 -4.80
N GLU A 229 2.55 -18.87 -5.37
CA GLU A 229 2.91 -20.11 -4.69
C GLU A 229 4.38 -20.12 -4.25
N GLN A 230 5.30 -19.77 -5.15
CA GLN A 230 6.73 -19.76 -4.85
C GLN A 230 7.07 -18.74 -3.77
N ASP A 231 6.52 -17.53 -3.88
CA ASP A 231 6.79 -16.46 -2.92
C ASP A 231 6.16 -16.78 -1.55
N MET A 232 4.93 -17.29 -1.51
CA MET A 232 4.27 -17.68 -0.25
C MET A 232 5.03 -18.81 0.45
N ASN A 233 5.47 -19.83 -0.30
CA ASN A 233 6.28 -20.93 0.23
C ASN A 233 7.66 -20.43 0.71
N ALA A 234 8.29 -19.50 -0.01
CA ALA A 234 9.57 -18.93 0.41
C ALA A 234 9.43 -18.07 1.68
N ILE A 235 8.31 -17.37 1.85
CA ILE A 235 8.06 -16.53 3.03
C ILE A 235 7.72 -17.38 4.26
N LEU A 236 6.87 -18.40 4.11
CA LEU A 236 6.36 -19.21 5.24
C LEU A 236 7.10 -20.54 5.46
N GLY A 237 7.96 -20.95 4.53
CA GLY A 237 8.69 -22.22 4.59
C GLY A 237 9.93 -22.22 5.49
N HIS A 238 10.12 -21.17 6.28
CA HIS A 238 11.23 -20.99 7.22
C HIS A 238 10.75 -21.08 8.66
#